data_AF-A0ABD0NXC4-F1
#
_entry.id   AF-A0ABD0NXC4-F1
#
_cell.length_a   1.000
_cell.length_b   1.000
_cell.length_c   1.000
_cell.angle_alpha   90.00
_cell.angle_beta   90.00
_cell.angle_gamma   90.00
#
_symmetry.space_group_name_H-M   'P 1'
#
loop_
_entity.id
_entity.type
_entity.pdbx_description
1 polymer ?
#
loop_
_entity_poly.entity_id
_entity_poly.type
_entity_poly.pdbx_seq_one_letter_code
_entity_poly.pdbx_strand_id
1 'polypeptide(L)' 'GWLCELLRWKEEPSPQNRTLWENLSLIRQFLNLSQSERDVIYDQESNTGQTFYSEKHTRPLTEQLQ' A
#
# COMPACT_ATOMS: atom_id res chain seq x y z
N GLY A 1 -1.02 0.45 -12.58
CA GLY A 1 -0.65 0.12 -11.20
C GLY A 1 -1.34 -1.16 -10.82
N TRP A 2 -0.71 -1.99 -9.98
CA TRP A 2 -1.14 -3.38 -9.73
C TRP A 2 -2.60 -3.50 -9.28
N LEU A 3 -3.06 -2.65 -8.35
CA LEU A 3 -4.47 -2.66 -7.90
C LEU A 3 -5.45 -2.30 -9.03
N CYS A 4 -5.11 -1.36 -9.91
CA CYS A 4 -5.95 -1.01 -11.06
C CYS A 4 -6.09 -2.19 -12.03
N GLU A 5 -5.02 -2.95 -12.22
CA GLU A 5 -5.05 -4.15 -13.05
C GLU A 5 -5.88 -5.24 -12.37
N LEU A 6 -5.66 -5.50 -11.08
CA LEU A 6 -6.49 -6.44 -10.31
C LEU A 6 -8.00 -6.16 -10.50
N LEU A 7 -8.40 -4.89 -10.36
CA LEU A 7 -9.80 -4.45 -10.52
C LEU A 7 -10.32 -4.54 -11.97
N ARG A 8 -9.44 -4.39 -12.97
CA ARG A 8 -9.80 -4.49 -14.39
C ARG A 8 -10.07 -5.92 -14.82
N TRP A 9 -9.22 -6.86 -14.41
CA TRP A 9 -9.25 -8.23 -14.92
C TRP A 9 -10.29 -9.10 -14.21
N LYS A 10 -10.62 -8.80 -12.94
CA LYS A 10 -11.61 -9.55 -12.14
C LYS A 10 -11.42 -11.07 -12.21
N GLU A 11 -10.17 -11.50 -12.11
CA GLU A 11 -9.83 -12.93 -12.12
C GLU A 11 -10.48 -13.64 -10.94
N GLU A 12 -11.01 -14.85 -11.19
CA GLU A 12 -11.65 -15.65 -10.15
C GLU A 12 -10.62 -16.12 -9.10
N PRO A 13 -10.88 -15.91 -7.80
CA PRO A 13 -9.95 -16.33 -6.75
C PRO A 13 -9.86 -17.87 -6.70
N SER A 14 -8.64 -18.39 -6.83
CA SER A 14 -8.38 -19.83 -6.83
C SER A 14 -7.11 -20.19 -6.03
N PRO A 15 -7.10 -21.32 -5.28
CA PRO A 15 -5.92 -21.77 -4.53
C PRO A 15 -4.69 -22.08 -5.41
N GLN A 16 -4.90 -22.29 -6.72
CA GLN A 16 -3.84 -22.57 -7.68
C GLN A 16 -2.98 -21.32 -7.93
N ASN A 17 -3.60 -20.13 -7.96
CA ASN A 17 -2.90 -18.85 -8.01
C ASN A 17 -2.68 -18.32 -6.58
N ARG A 18 -1.70 -18.88 -5.87
CA ARG A 18 -1.43 -18.54 -4.46
C ARG A 18 -1.22 -17.06 -4.21
N THR A 19 -0.48 -16.37 -5.09
CA THR A 19 -0.21 -14.94 -4.94
C THR A 19 -1.48 -14.10 -5.04
N LEU A 20 -2.33 -14.37 -6.04
CA LEU A 20 -3.62 -13.69 -6.14
C LEU A 20 -4.50 -14.01 -4.93
N TRP A 21 -4.54 -15.28 -4.53
CA TRP A 21 -5.33 -15.75 -3.40
C TRP A 21 -4.95 -15.06 -2.08
N GLU A 22 -3.65 -14.98 -1.78
CA GLU A 22 -3.12 -14.31 -0.59
C GLU A 22 -3.43 -12.81 -0.63
N ASN A 23 -3.18 -12.15 -1.76
CA ASN A 23 -3.47 -10.72 -1.89
C ASN A 23 -4.96 -10.42 -1.69
N LEU A 24 -5.86 -11.18 -2.33
CA LEU A 24 -7.30 -11.02 -2.16
C LEU A 24 -7.74 -11.35 -0.73
N SER A 25 -7.10 -12.32 -0.08
CA SER A 25 -7.37 -12.65 1.32
C SER A 25 -6.97 -11.51 2.26
N LEU A 26 -5.85 -10.84 2.01
CA LEU A 26 -5.41 -9.68 2.78
C LEU A 26 -6.33 -8.47 2.55
N ILE A 27 -6.66 -8.18 1.29
CA ILE A 27 -7.60 -7.10 0.94
C ILE A 27 -8.96 -7.34 1.62
N ARG A 28 -9.47 -8.57 1.58
CA ARG A 28 -10.74 -8.92 2.23
C ARG A 28 -10.67 -8.74 3.75
N GLN A 29 -9.57 -9.14 4.38
CA GLN A 29 -9.38 -8.91 5.83
C GLN A 29 -9.38 -7.42 6.17
N PHE A 30 -8.69 -6.60 5.38
CA PHE A 30 -8.68 -5.14 5.55
C PHE A 30 -10.07 -4.51 5.35
N LEU A 31 -10.84 -4.97 4.35
CA LEU A 31 -12.20 -4.49 4.11
C LEU A 31 -13.20 -4.96 5.18
N ASN A 32 -12.89 -6.04 5.91
CA ASN A 32 -13.70 -6.51 7.03
C ASN A 32 -13.48 -5.71 8.32
N LEU A 33 -12.47 -4.85 8.39
CA LEU A 33 -12.29 -3.92 9.51
C LEU A 33 -13.48 -2.95 9.60
N SER A 34 -13.69 -2.36 10.76
CA SER A 34 -14.63 -1.25 10.89
C SER A 34 -14.13 -0.03 10.10
N GLN A 35 -15.04 0.88 9.77
CA GLN A 35 -14.66 2.12 9.08
C GLN A 35 -13.63 2.92 9.90
N SER A 36 -13.84 3.03 11.22
CA SER A 36 -12.91 3.74 12.11
C SER A 36 -11.51 3.13 12.13
N GLU A 37 -11.39 1.80 12.09
CA GLU A 37 -10.08 1.14 12.02
C GLU A 37 -9.39 1.42 10.68
N ARG A 38 -10.14 1.39 9.57
CA ARG A 38 -9.58 1.74 8.26
C ARG A 38 -9.13 3.19 8.20
N ASP A 39 -9.93 4.11 8.74
CA ASP A 39 -9.62 5.55 8.76
C ASP A 39 -8.31 5.82 9.50
N VAL A 40 -8.12 5.19 10.67
CA VAL A 40 -6.85 5.28 11.43
C VAL A 40 -5.66 4.79 10.60
N ILE A 41 -5.81 3.67 9.88
CA ILE A 41 -4.72 3.14 9.03
C ILE A 41 -4.43 4.09 7.86
N TYR A 42 -5.45 4.65 7.21
CA TYR A 42 -5.27 5.60 6.12
C TYR A 42 -4.60 6.89 6.59
N ASP A 43 -4.98 7.42 7.75
CA ASP A 43 -4.33 8.59 8.35
C ASP A 43 -2.88 8.29 8.74
N GLN A 44 -2.60 7.11 9.30
CA GLN A 44 -1.24 6.71 9.64
C GLN A 44 -0.34 6.59 8.40
N GLU A 45 -0.79 5.87 7.36
CA GLU A 45 -0.04 5.66 6.11
C GLU A 45 0.19 6.95 5.32
N SER A 46 -0.78 7.87 5.30
CA SER A 46 -0.64 9.16 4.62
C SER A 46 0.39 10.06 5.32
N ASN A 47 0.46 10.01 6.65
CA ASN A 47 1.41 10.76 7.46
C ASN A 47 2.83 10.18 7.40
N THR A 48 3.00 8.85 7.38
CA THR A 48 4.31 8.22 7.15
C THR A 48 4.83 8.44 5.74
N GLY A 49 3.95 8.51 4.74
CA GLY A 49 4.33 8.94 3.39
C GLY A 49 4.97 10.32 3.39
N GLN A 50 4.34 11.31 4.05
CA GLN A 50 4.85 12.69 4.11
C GLN A 50 6.26 12.79 4.71
N THR A 51 6.56 12.05 5.79
CA THR A 51 7.89 12.09 6.41
C THR A 51 8.97 11.48 5.52
N PHE A 52 8.70 10.32 4.90
CA PHE A 52 9.68 9.65 4.03
C PHE A 52 9.88 10.34 2.67
N TYR A 53 8.87 11.01 2.11
CA TYR A 53 9.05 11.84 0.90
C TYR A 53 9.74 13.17 1.23
N SER A 54 9.53 13.74 2.41
CA SER A 54 10.19 14.99 2.84
C SER A 54 11.69 14.79 3.13
N GLU A 55 12.08 13.71 3.84
CA GLU A 55 13.49 13.39 4.13
C GLU A 55 14.31 13.07 2.87
N LYS A 56 13.68 12.48 1.84
CA LYS A 56 14.35 12.20 0.56
C LYS A 56 14.61 13.46 -0.28
N HIS A 57 13.94 14.57 0.02
CA HIS A 57 14.12 15.83 -0.70
C HIS A 57 14.84 16.92 0.11
N THR A 58 15.26 16.62 1.34
CA THR A 58 15.99 17.56 2.22
C THR A 58 17.43 17.15 2.52
N ARG A 59 18.03 16.18 1.81
CA ARG A 59 19.50 16.03 1.83
C ARG A 59 20.13 17.18 1.04
N PRO A 60 20.81 18.15 1.68
CA PRO A 60 21.48 19.20 0.94
C PRO A 60 22.63 18.58 0.12
N LEU A 61 22.76 19.01 -1.13
CA LEU A 61 23.75 18.56 -2.13
C LEU A 61 25.23 18.71 -1.70
N THR A 62 25.50 19.20 -0.49
CA THR A 62 26.85 19.48 0.02
C THR A 62 27.61 18.27 0.56
N GLU A 63 26.97 17.12 0.78
CA GLU A 63 27.65 15.93 1.35
C GLU A 63 28.09 14.87 0.32
N GLN A 64 27.88 15.07 -0.99
CA GLN A 64 28.27 14.09 -2.02
C GLN A 64 29.62 14.35 -2.71
N LEU A 65 30.41 15.33 -2.25
CA LEU A 65 31.70 15.70 -2.89
C LEU A 65 32.93 15.53 -1.98
N GLN A 66 33.00 14.46 -1.19
CA GLN A 66 34.24 14.11 -0.49
C GLN A 66 34.63 12.65 -0.68
#